data_AF-M3YDJ6-F1
#
_entry.id   AF-M3YDJ6-F1
#
_cell.length_a   1.000
_cell.length_b   1.000
_cell.length_c   1.000
_cell.angle_alpha   90.00
_cell.angle_beta   90.00
_cell.angle_gamma   90.00
#
_symmetry.space_group_name_H-M   'P 1'
#
loop_
_entity.id
_entity.type
_entity.pdbx_description
1 polymer ?
#
loop_
_entity_poly.entity_id
_entity_poly.type
_entity_poly.pdbx_seq_one_letter_code
_entity_poly.pdbx_strand_id
1 'polypeptide(L)' 'MGQTALHVACQNGHKTTVQCLLDSGADINRPNVSGATPLYFACR' A
#
# COMPACT_ATOMS: atom_id res chain seq x y z
N MET A 1 -9.56 -9.50 6.35
CA MET A 1 -8.31 -8.74 6.07
C MET A 1 -8.08 -8.85 4.57
N GLY A 2 -7.44 -7.90 3.88
CA GLY A 2 -7.44 -7.86 2.41
C GLY A 2 -6.44 -6.85 1.86
N GLN A 3 -6.15 -6.89 0.56
CA GLN A 3 -5.35 -5.84 -0.08
C GLN A 3 -6.10 -4.51 0.03
N THR A 4 -5.41 -3.50 0.52
CA THR A 4 -5.88 -2.11 0.55
C THR A 4 -5.52 -1.40 -0.75
N ALA A 5 -6.13 -0.24 -1.00
CA ALA A 5 -5.74 0.63 -2.10
C ALA A 5 -4.23 0.95 -2.09
N LEU A 6 -3.62 1.03 -0.90
CA LEU A 6 -2.18 1.29 -0.75
C LEU A 6 -1.32 0.12 -1.27
N HIS A 7 -1.75 -1.13 -1.09
CA HIS A 7 -1.03 -2.28 -1.66
C HIS A 7 -1.02 -2.23 -3.19
N VAL A 8 -2.17 -1.93 -3.80
CA VAL A 8 -2.32 -1.84 -5.26
C VAL A 8 -1.54 -0.64 -5.82
N ALA A 9 -1.57 0.50 -5.13
CA ALA A 9 -0.82 1.69 -5.54
C ALA A 9 0.69 1.44 -5.49
N CYS A 10 1.18 0.79 -4.43
CA CYS A 10 2.58 0.39 -4.30
C CYS A 10 3.00 -0.62 -5.37
N GLN A 11 2.18 -1.65 -5.64
CA GLN A 11 2.46 -2.66 -6.67
C GLN A 11 2.59 -2.07 -8.08
N ASN A 12 1.81 -1.03 -8.40
CA ASN A 12 1.83 -0.39 -9.71
C ASN A 12 2.80 0.81 -9.78
N GLY A 13 3.50 1.15 -8.69
CA GLY A 13 4.40 2.31 -8.64
C GLY A 13 3.68 3.66 -8.76
N HIS A 14 2.39 3.73 -8.44
CA HIS A 14 1.58 4.95 -8.53
C HIS A 14 1.88 5.93 -7.39
N LYS A 15 3.04 6.62 -7.46
CA LYS A 15 3.55 7.51 -6.40
C LYS A 15 2.53 8.57 -5.95
N THR A 16 1.82 9.22 -6.88
CA THR A 16 0.82 10.24 -6.53
C THR A 16 -0.35 9.66 -5.75
N THR A 17 -0.82 8.46 -6.13
CA THR A 17 -1.88 7.75 -5.41
C THR A 17 -1.41 7.30 -4.03
N VAL A 18 -0.16 6.82 -3.92
CA VAL A 18 0.46 6.47 -2.62
C VAL A 18 0.46 7.69 -1.69
N GLN A 19 0.92 8.85 -2.17
CA GLN A 19 0.96 10.06 -1.35
C GLN A 19 -0.44 10.48 -0.89
N CYS A 20 -1.42 10.54 -1.81
CA CYS A 20 -2.80 10.90 -1.48
C CYS A 20 -3.43 9.96 -0.42
N LEU A 21 -3.14 8.66 -0.50
CA LEU A 21 -3.60 7.68 0.49
C LEU A 21 -2.92 7.90 1.86
N LEU A 22 -1.62 8.18 1.89
CA LEU A 22 -0.90 8.48 3.13
C LEU A 22 -1.42 9.76 3.78
N ASP A 23 -1.66 10.80 2.99
CA ASP A 23 -2.23 12.08 3.46
C ASP A 23 -3.65 11.89 4.02
N SER A 24 -4.39 10.91 3.50
CA SER A 24 -5.72 10.51 3.98
C SER A 24 -5.67 9.63 5.24
N GLY A 25 -4.49 9.35 5.80
CA GLY A 25 -4.31 8.52 6.99
C GLY A 25 -4.30 7.02 6.73
N ALA A 26 -4.03 6.57 5.50
CA ALA A 26 -3.86 5.15 5.23
C ALA A 26 -2.66 4.59 6.01
N ASP A 27 -2.88 3.45 6.67
CA ASP A 27 -1.83 2.75 7.40
C ASP A 27 -0.84 2.08 6.42
N ILE A 28 0.37 2.62 6.37
CA ILE A 28 1.48 2.13 5.55
C ILE A 28 2.01 0.77 6.01
N ASN A 29 1.76 0.39 7.28
CA ASN A 29 2.25 -0.85 7.87
C ASN A 29 1.20 -1.95 7.91
N ARG A 30 -0.04 -1.68 7.48
CA ARG A 30 -1.12 -2.66 7.54
C ARG A 30 -0.85 -3.86 6.62
N PRO A 31 -0.71 -5.09 7.15
CA PRO A 31 -0.53 -6.26 6.31
C PRO A 31 -1.84 -6.69 5.63
N ASN A 32 -1.72 -7.29 4.44
CA ASN A 32 -2.82 -7.98 3.77
C ASN A 32 -3.04 -9.41 4.35
N VAL A 33 -3.89 -10.21 3.70
CA VAL A 33 -4.16 -11.61 4.09
C VAL A 33 -2.94 -12.52 4.07
N SER A 34 -1.94 -12.21 3.24
CA SER A 34 -0.72 -13.01 3.12
C SER A 34 0.41 -12.49 4.02
N GLY A 35 0.14 -11.51 4.89
CA GLY A 35 1.16 -10.86 5.72
C GLY A 35 2.05 -9.87 4.97
N ALA A 36 1.80 -9.60 3.69
CA ALA A 36 2.57 -8.65 2.91
C ALA A 36 2.09 -7.23 3.19
N THR A 37 3.03 -6.29 3.34
CA THR A 37 2.75 -4.87 3.56
C THR A 37 2.75 -4.11 2.22
N PRO A 38 2.18 -2.90 2.15
CA PRO A 38 2.30 -2.06 0.96
C PRO A 38 3.75 -1.84 0.52
N LEU A 39 4.68 -1.65 1.47
CA LEU A 39 6.10 -1.48 1.17
C LEU A 39 6.72 -2.72 0.51
N TYR A 40 6.29 -3.93 0.90
CA TYR A 40 6.72 -5.17 0.23
C TYR A 40 6.41 -5.16 -1.28
N PHE A 41 5.28 -4.58 -1.68
CA PHE A 41 4.92 -4.44 -3.09
C PHE A 41 5.68 -3.31 -3.80
N ALA A 42 6.09 -2.26 -3.09
CA ALA A 42 6.87 -1.16 -3.65
C ALA A 42 8.35 -1.51 -3.87
N CYS A 43 8.90 -2.44 -3.09
CA CYS A 43 10.29 -2.88 -3.16
C CYS A 43 10.51 -4.14 -4.03
N ARG A 44 9.45 -4.69 -4.64
CA ARG A 44 9.52 -5.83 -5.56
C ARG A 44 9.90 -5.40 -6.96
#